data_AF-A0A938KFR3-F1
#
_entry.id   AF-A0A938KFR3-F1
#
_cell.length_a   1.000
_cell.length_b   1.000
_cell.length_c   1.000
_cell.angle_alpha   90.00
_cell.angle_beta   90.00
_cell.angle_gamma   90.00
#
_symmetry.space_group_name_H-M   'P 1'
#
loop_
_entity.id
_entity.type
_entity.pdbx_description
1 polymer ?
#
loop_
_entity_poly.entity_id
_entity_poly.type
_entity_poly.pdbx_seq_one_letter_code
_entity_poly.pdbx_strand_id
1 'polypeptide(L)'
;MEKLKQLGERVKSDYAKLLLIFTVLGLAVAVVVLYFLSLEEQQKATDITMNYERARPKPPPSLDMQRYTSALEASVNPGPVDFGLPHKLFNPVKWIRSPEGRIIADRTGKSIGPEAIKIENIRPLNRVVKFLDVVPEGYSLELTFEAAARVADARPRVVTVNTNQDNKVRIPGGTPRMPNQLILKEVKGSAEAPDALVFEIADSKEQLVITKDRPSIKAEAYVADMSYAPENRHFRNQKRDAMIGFAGEEYKIVEITENEVVVSNRLNDKKTRLKRTP
;
A
#
# COMPACT_ATOMS: atom_id res chain seq x y z
N MET A 1 -32.95 116.85 -56.06
CA MET A 1 -31.67 116.68 -55.35
C MET A 1 -31.60 117.41 -53.99
N GLU A 2 -32.58 118.24 -53.60
CA GLU A 2 -32.56 118.93 -52.29
C GLU A 2 -32.88 118.04 -51.09
N LYS A 3 -33.79 117.06 -51.20
CA LYS A 3 -34.17 116.22 -50.06
C LYS A 3 -33.03 115.33 -49.53
N LEU A 4 -32.10 114.94 -50.40
CA LEU A 4 -30.91 114.15 -50.02
C LEU A 4 -29.80 115.02 -49.39
N LYS A 5 -29.66 116.29 -49.78
CA LYS A 5 -28.73 117.24 -49.12
C LYS A 5 -29.22 117.64 -47.72
N GLN A 6 -30.52 117.88 -47.55
CA GLN A 6 -31.09 118.17 -46.22
C GLN A 6 -31.01 116.97 -45.26
N LEU A 7 -31.07 115.74 -45.77
CA LEU A 7 -30.79 114.54 -44.99
C LEU A 7 -29.30 114.48 -44.56
N GLY A 8 -28.37 114.78 -45.46
CA GLY A 8 -26.93 114.80 -45.16
C GLY A 8 -26.51 115.86 -44.12
N GLU A 9 -27.15 117.04 -44.12
CA GLU A 9 -26.92 118.06 -43.09
C GLU A 9 -27.51 117.69 -41.73
N ARG A 10 -28.72 117.10 -41.67
CA ARG A 10 -29.31 116.60 -40.41
C ARG A 10 -28.51 115.45 -39.82
N VAL A 11 -27.96 114.58 -40.65
CA VAL A 11 -27.07 113.49 -40.20
C VAL A 11 -25.78 114.06 -39.57
N LYS A 12 -25.29 115.22 -40.01
CA LYS A 12 -24.15 115.90 -39.37
C LYS A 12 -24.50 116.59 -38.05
N SER A 13 -25.67 117.20 -37.91
CA SER A 13 -26.04 117.86 -36.64
C SER A 13 -26.41 116.87 -35.54
N ASP A 14 -26.95 115.70 -35.90
CA ASP A 14 -27.46 114.70 -34.96
C ASP A 14 -26.70 113.35 -34.98
N TYR A 15 -25.46 113.32 -35.49
CA TYR A 15 -24.63 112.11 -35.63
C TYR A 15 -24.52 111.29 -34.33
N ALA A 16 -24.38 111.97 -33.18
CA ALA A 16 -24.29 111.33 -31.87
C ALA A 16 -25.54 110.51 -31.52
N LYS A 17 -26.73 110.97 -31.90
CA LYS A 17 -27.99 110.26 -31.63
C LYS A 17 -28.13 109.01 -32.49
N LEU A 18 -27.71 109.09 -33.77
CA LEU A 18 -27.72 107.93 -34.68
C LEU A 18 -26.75 106.83 -34.22
N LEU A 19 -25.53 107.21 -33.79
CA LEU A 19 -24.56 106.28 -33.23
C LEU A 19 -25.10 105.57 -31.97
N LEU A 20 -25.80 106.33 -31.11
CA LEU A 20 -26.40 105.80 -29.88
C LEU A 20 -27.53 104.80 -30.18
N ILE A 21 -28.38 105.10 -31.16
CA ILE A 21 -29.42 104.15 -31.60
C ILE A 21 -28.78 102.86 -32.13
N PHE A 22 -27.73 102.96 -32.95
CA PHE A 22 -27.08 101.78 -33.53
C PHE A 22 -26.39 100.91 -32.48
N THR A 23 -25.76 101.53 -31.47
CA THR A 23 -25.14 100.80 -30.36
C THR A 23 -26.17 100.12 -29.47
N VAL A 24 -27.28 100.79 -29.15
CA VAL A 24 -28.39 100.18 -28.39
C VAL A 24 -29.00 99.00 -29.16
N LEU A 25 -29.17 99.14 -30.48
CA LEU A 25 -29.73 98.08 -31.33
C LEU A 25 -28.77 96.89 -31.45
N GLY A 26 -27.46 97.14 -31.54
CA GLY A 26 -26.43 96.11 -31.48
C GLY A 26 -26.41 95.36 -30.14
N LEU A 27 -26.58 96.08 -29.02
CA LEU A 27 -26.67 95.48 -27.69
C LEU A 27 -27.92 94.59 -27.57
N ALA A 28 -29.07 95.04 -28.09
CA ALA A 28 -30.30 94.26 -28.08
C ALA A 28 -30.15 92.93 -28.85
N VAL A 29 -29.49 92.97 -30.02
CA VAL A 29 -29.20 91.75 -30.80
C VAL A 29 -28.27 90.81 -30.03
N ALA A 30 -27.22 91.34 -29.39
CA ALA A 30 -26.28 90.53 -28.60
C ALA A 30 -26.98 89.81 -27.43
N VAL A 31 -27.91 90.49 -26.74
CA VAL A 31 -28.70 89.89 -25.65
C VAL A 31 -29.56 88.73 -26.16
N VAL A 32 -30.18 88.88 -27.34
CA VAL A 32 -31.00 87.81 -27.94
C VAL A 32 -30.13 86.60 -28.32
N VAL A 33 -28.95 86.81 -28.90
CA VAL A 33 -28.02 85.72 -29.25
C VAL A 33 -27.55 84.98 -28.00
N LEU A 34 -27.17 85.71 -26.95
CA LEU A 34 -26.78 85.11 -25.67
C LEU A 34 -27.90 84.31 -25.02
N TYR A 35 -29.15 84.77 -25.16
CA TYR A 35 -30.31 84.04 -24.66
C TYR A 35 -30.46 82.66 -25.34
N PHE A 36 -30.33 82.59 -26.67
CA PHE A 36 -30.41 81.31 -27.39
C PHE A 36 -29.26 80.36 -27.05
N LEU A 37 -28.02 80.86 -26.94
CA LEU A 37 -26.86 80.05 -26.53
C LEU A 37 -27.05 79.49 -25.11
N SER A 38 -27.61 80.28 -24.20
CA SER A 38 -27.88 79.83 -22.82
C SER A 38 -28.89 78.68 -22.78
N LEU A 39 -29.92 78.69 -23.63
CA LEU A 39 -30.90 77.60 -23.70
C LEU A 39 -30.28 76.27 -24.15
N GLU A 40 -29.35 76.30 -25.11
CA GLU A 40 -28.68 75.09 -25.58
C GLU A 40 -27.77 74.47 -24.50
N GLU A 41 -27.04 75.31 -23.75
CA GLU A 41 -26.21 74.84 -22.64
C GLU A 41 -27.04 74.26 -21.50
N GLN A 42 -28.19 74.88 -21.18
CA GLN A 42 -29.10 74.36 -20.17
C GLN A 42 -29.63 72.97 -20.54
N GLN A 43 -29.99 72.74 -21.81
CA GLN A 43 -30.44 71.43 -22.27
C GLN A 43 -29.34 70.37 -22.16
N LYS A 44 -28.12 70.69 -22.60
CA LYS A 44 -26.97 69.78 -22.47
C LYS A 44 -26.66 69.44 -21.01
N ALA A 45 -26.75 70.42 -20.11
CA ALA A 45 -26.56 70.19 -18.68
C ALA A 45 -27.63 69.23 -18.14
N THR A 46 -28.90 69.44 -18.47
CA THR A 46 -29.99 68.56 -18.02
C THR A 46 -29.85 67.13 -18.56
N ASP A 47 -29.43 66.96 -19.82
CA ASP A 47 -29.24 65.65 -20.43
C ASP A 47 -28.09 64.87 -19.78
N ILE A 48 -26.99 65.56 -19.43
CA ILE A 48 -25.88 64.94 -18.70
C ILE A 48 -26.32 64.51 -17.30
N THR A 49 -27.06 65.36 -16.58
CA THR A 49 -27.58 65.02 -15.24
C THR A 49 -28.51 63.82 -15.30
N MET A 50 -29.46 63.79 -16.23
CA MET A 50 -30.40 62.66 -16.36
C MET A 50 -29.72 61.35 -16.75
N ASN A 51 -28.68 61.40 -17.59
CA ASN A 51 -27.94 60.19 -17.98
C ASN A 51 -27.11 59.61 -16.82
N TYR A 52 -26.55 60.46 -15.95
CA TYR A 52 -25.86 60.01 -14.74
C TYR A 52 -26.81 59.37 -13.72
N GLU A 53 -28.02 59.91 -13.54
CA GLU A 53 -29.01 59.35 -12.61
C GLU A 53 -29.57 57.98 -13.06
N ARG A 54 -29.59 57.70 -14.38
CA ARG A 54 -30.15 56.46 -14.93
C ARG A 54 -29.15 55.31 -15.05
N ALA A 55 -27.85 55.58 -14.97
CA ALA A 55 -26.82 54.56 -15.10
C ALA A 55 -26.76 53.69 -13.83
N ARG A 56 -27.56 52.62 -13.79
CA ARG A 56 -27.44 51.60 -12.72
C ARG A 56 -26.16 50.80 -12.93
N PRO A 57 -25.21 50.81 -11.97
CA PRO A 57 -24.01 49.99 -12.09
C PRO A 57 -24.41 48.51 -12.05
N LYS A 58 -23.75 47.69 -12.88
CA LYS A 58 -23.96 46.24 -12.87
C LYS A 58 -23.56 45.68 -11.49
N PRO A 59 -24.34 44.76 -10.92
CA PRO A 59 -23.97 44.14 -9.66
C PRO A 59 -22.64 43.40 -9.80
N PRO A 60 -21.82 43.34 -8.73
CA PRO A 60 -20.59 42.57 -8.75
C PRO A 60 -20.87 41.08 -8.99
N PRO A 61 -19.96 40.36 -9.64
CA PRO A 61 -20.09 38.91 -9.81
C PRO A 61 -20.13 38.21 -8.44
N SER A 62 -20.84 37.09 -8.37
CA SER A 62 -20.93 36.30 -7.13
C SER A 62 -19.56 35.78 -6.71
N LEU A 63 -19.28 35.86 -5.41
CA LEU A 63 -18.04 35.34 -4.81
C LEU A 63 -18.03 33.81 -4.85
N ASP A 64 -16.97 33.21 -5.39
CA ASP A 64 -16.80 31.76 -5.44
C ASP A 64 -16.47 31.22 -4.04
N MET A 65 -17.43 30.51 -3.44
CA MET A 65 -17.32 29.96 -2.10
C MET A 65 -16.94 28.47 -2.06
N GLN A 66 -16.69 27.84 -3.21
CA GLN A 66 -16.49 26.38 -3.30
C GLN A 66 -15.37 25.86 -2.40
N ARG A 67 -14.26 26.62 -2.29
CA ARG A 67 -13.14 26.22 -1.43
C ARG A 67 -13.52 26.22 0.05
N TYR A 68 -14.29 27.22 0.48
CA TYR A 68 -14.72 27.34 1.87
C TYR A 68 -15.74 26.25 2.24
N THR A 69 -16.66 25.93 1.33
CA THR A 69 -17.63 24.84 1.56
C THR A 69 -16.93 23.48 1.63
N SER A 70 -15.95 23.21 0.76
CA SER A 70 -15.18 21.95 0.82
C SER A 70 -14.37 21.81 2.11
N ALA A 71 -13.78 22.90 2.61
CA ALA A 71 -13.04 22.90 3.86
C ALA A 71 -13.97 22.68 5.07
N LEU A 72 -15.15 23.30 5.04
CA LEU A 72 -16.17 23.11 6.07
C LEU A 72 -16.67 21.66 6.11
N GLU A 73 -17.02 21.07 4.97
CA GLU A 73 -17.43 19.67 4.86
C GLU A 73 -16.37 18.71 5.39
N ALA A 74 -15.10 18.94 5.05
CA ALA A 74 -13.98 18.16 5.55
C ALA A 74 -13.80 18.28 7.08
N SER A 75 -14.13 19.43 7.66
CA SER A 75 -14.03 19.65 9.12
C SER A 75 -15.17 19.02 9.93
N VAL A 76 -16.36 18.90 9.33
CA VAL A 76 -17.53 18.31 10.00
C VAL A 76 -17.37 16.80 10.15
N ASN A 77 -16.75 16.15 9.16
CA ASN A 77 -16.44 14.73 9.22
C ASN A 77 -14.95 14.50 8.90
N PRO A 78 -14.05 14.76 9.87
CA PRO A 78 -12.64 14.53 9.65
C PRO A 78 -12.42 13.04 9.41
N GLY A 79 -11.68 12.70 8.35
CA GLY A 79 -11.26 11.33 8.11
C GLY A 79 -10.46 10.77 9.30
N PRO A 80 -10.43 9.44 9.49
CA PRO A 80 -9.62 8.84 10.54
C PRO A 80 -8.15 9.19 10.33
N VAL A 81 -7.57 9.94 11.27
CA VAL A 81 -6.14 10.30 11.25
C VAL A 81 -5.37 9.21 11.99
N ASP A 82 -4.51 8.48 11.27
CA ASP A 82 -3.61 7.50 11.88
C ASP A 82 -2.39 8.20 12.48
N PHE A 83 -2.42 8.37 13.80
CA PHE A 83 -1.33 8.93 14.59
C PHE A 83 -0.28 7.86 15.00
N GLY A 84 -0.46 6.61 14.54
CA GLY A 84 0.43 5.49 14.81
C GLY A 84 1.75 5.53 14.03
N LEU A 85 2.51 4.45 14.16
CA LEU A 85 3.68 4.22 13.31
C LEU A 85 3.18 3.94 11.89
N PRO A 86 3.77 4.55 10.84
CA PRO A 86 5.13 5.10 10.79
C PRO A 86 5.26 6.62 10.97
N HIS A 87 4.17 7.36 11.24
CA HIS A 87 4.12 8.82 11.03
C HIS A 87 4.63 9.66 12.22
N LYS A 88 4.98 9.04 13.36
CA LYS A 88 5.81 9.61 14.47
C LYS A 88 5.31 10.91 15.14
N LEU A 89 4.06 11.31 14.95
CA LEU A 89 3.57 12.57 15.53
C LEU A 89 3.46 12.56 17.06
N PHE A 90 3.30 11.38 17.68
CA PHE A 90 3.12 11.24 19.14
C PHE A 90 4.05 10.22 19.82
N ASN A 91 4.87 9.48 19.06
CA ASN A 91 5.83 8.52 19.61
C ASN A 91 7.22 8.82 19.04
N PRO A 92 8.16 9.36 19.84
CA PRO A 92 9.51 9.61 19.36
C PRO A 92 10.16 8.29 18.93
N VAL A 93 11.03 8.35 17.92
CA VAL A 93 11.83 7.20 17.47
C VAL A 93 12.60 6.67 18.68
N LYS A 94 12.37 5.40 19.04
CA LYS A 94 13.14 4.76 20.10
C LYS A 94 14.53 4.45 19.55
N TRP A 95 15.55 5.00 20.19
CA TRP A 95 16.94 4.68 19.89
C TRP A 95 17.39 3.58 20.81
N ILE A 96 17.78 2.44 20.23
CA ILE A 96 18.14 1.24 20.99
C ILE A 96 19.60 0.93 20.72
N ARG A 97 20.33 0.62 21.79
CA ARG A 97 21.72 0.19 21.70
C ARG A 97 21.76 -1.32 21.56
N SER A 98 22.32 -1.80 20.44
CA SER A 98 22.63 -3.22 20.22
C SER A 98 23.67 -3.71 21.25
N PRO A 99 23.73 -5.02 21.55
CA PRO A 99 24.84 -5.59 22.34
C PRO A 99 26.23 -5.22 21.81
N GLU A 100 26.37 -4.97 20.51
CA GLU A 100 27.62 -4.51 19.86
C GLU A 100 27.89 -3.00 20.02
N GLY A 101 27.02 -2.28 20.73
CA GLY A 101 27.17 -0.84 20.97
C GLY A 101 26.65 0.07 19.85
N ARG A 102 26.19 -0.49 18.73
CA ARG A 102 25.54 0.28 17.64
C ARG A 102 24.20 0.84 18.07
N ILE A 103 23.87 2.06 17.61
CA ILE A 103 22.59 2.71 17.88
C ILE A 103 21.66 2.50 16.69
N ILE A 104 20.52 1.88 16.92
CA ILE A 104 19.51 1.56 15.91
C ILE A 104 18.25 2.39 16.19
N ALA A 105 17.78 3.10 15.18
CA ALA A 105 16.53 3.85 15.21
C ALA A 105 15.35 2.90 14.96
N ASP A 106 14.59 2.57 15.99
CA ASP A 106 13.38 1.75 15.86
C ASP A 106 12.20 2.62 15.41
N ARG A 107 11.88 2.52 14.11
CA ARG A 107 10.81 3.30 13.47
C ARG A 107 9.48 2.58 13.42
N THR A 108 9.47 1.26 13.56
CA THR A 108 8.30 0.40 13.33
C THR A 108 7.89 -0.38 14.58
N GLY A 109 8.68 -0.35 15.65
CA GLY A 109 8.49 -1.21 16.82
C GLY A 109 9.00 -2.64 16.60
N LYS A 110 9.48 -2.95 15.39
CA LYS A 110 9.92 -4.29 14.94
C LYS A 110 11.38 -4.33 14.51
N SER A 111 12.13 -3.27 14.81
CA SER A 111 13.52 -3.14 14.33
C SER A 111 14.52 -3.93 15.18
N ILE A 112 14.09 -4.45 16.34
CA ILE A 112 14.91 -5.27 17.25
C ILE A 112 14.07 -6.40 17.87
N GLY A 113 14.73 -7.46 18.34
CA GLY A 113 14.07 -8.60 18.97
C GLY A 113 13.54 -9.62 17.95
N PRO A 114 12.68 -10.57 18.35
CA PRO A 114 12.30 -11.69 17.50
C PRO A 114 11.59 -11.24 16.22
N GLU A 115 10.83 -10.14 16.26
CA GLU A 115 10.12 -9.60 15.09
C GLU A 115 11.03 -9.01 14.01
N ALA A 116 12.30 -8.73 14.33
CA ALA A 116 13.29 -8.27 13.35
C ALA A 116 13.98 -9.42 12.60
N ILE A 117 13.67 -10.68 12.94
CA ILE A 117 14.11 -11.84 12.16
C ILE A 117 13.42 -11.83 10.81
N LYS A 118 14.20 -11.95 9.75
CA LYS A 118 13.72 -12.18 8.40
C LYS A 118 13.84 -13.66 8.06
N ILE A 119 12.75 -14.25 7.59
CA ILE A 119 12.75 -15.59 7.01
C ILE A 119 13.21 -15.44 5.55
N GLU A 120 14.33 -16.05 5.21
CA GLU A 120 14.89 -16.03 3.85
C GLU A 120 14.28 -17.13 3.00
N ASN A 121 14.26 -18.35 3.53
CA ASN A 121 13.74 -19.51 2.84
C ASN A 121 13.09 -20.49 3.83
N ILE A 122 12.03 -21.16 3.40
CA ILE A 122 11.46 -22.30 4.10
C ILE A 122 11.37 -23.42 3.08
N ARG A 123 11.95 -24.57 3.41
CA ARG A 123 11.91 -25.77 2.58
C ARG A 123 11.24 -26.92 3.33
N PRO A 124 10.32 -27.67 2.69
CA PRO A 124 9.78 -28.89 3.29
C PRO A 124 10.87 -29.96 3.35
N LEU A 125 10.79 -30.79 4.38
CA LEU A 125 11.51 -32.06 4.49
C LEU A 125 10.52 -33.17 4.14
N ASN A 126 10.73 -33.76 2.96
CA ASN A 126 9.77 -34.67 2.37
C ASN A 126 10.02 -36.13 2.79
N ARG A 127 8.92 -36.85 3.02
CA ARG A 127 8.86 -38.30 2.91
C ARG A 127 8.45 -38.66 1.50
N VAL A 128 9.28 -39.45 0.82
CA VAL A 128 9.05 -39.95 -0.53
C VAL A 128 9.03 -41.46 -0.49
N VAL A 129 7.94 -42.05 -0.97
CA VAL A 129 7.82 -43.50 -1.21
C VAL A 129 7.50 -43.68 -2.69
N LYS A 130 8.43 -44.31 -3.42
CA LYS A 130 8.34 -44.51 -4.86
C LYS A 130 8.36 -46.00 -5.17
N PHE A 131 7.44 -46.43 -6.02
CA PHE A 131 7.46 -47.79 -6.57
C PHE A 131 8.46 -47.86 -7.72
N LEU A 132 9.37 -48.84 -7.67
CA LEU A 132 10.39 -49.04 -8.70
C LEU A 132 9.98 -50.17 -9.64
N ASP A 133 9.87 -51.39 -9.11
CA ASP A 133 9.63 -52.57 -9.92
C ASP A 133 9.04 -53.74 -9.12
N VAL A 134 8.49 -54.71 -9.82
CA VAL A 134 8.09 -56.01 -9.27
C VAL A 134 9.32 -56.93 -9.24
N VAL A 135 9.51 -57.63 -8.13
CA VAL A 135 10.62 -58.56 -7.88
C VAL A 135 10.01 -59.94 -7.59
N PRO A 136 10.68 -61.08 -7.86
CA PRO A 136 10.08 -62.41 -7.66
C PRO A 136 9.46 -62.66 -6.28
N GLU A 137 9.96 -61.98 -5.25
CA GLU A 137 9.50 -62.12 -3.87
C GLU A 137 8.56 -60.99 -3.40
N GLY A 138 8.25 -60.00 -4.24
CA GLY A 138 7.33 -58.90 -3.92
C GLY A 138 7.59 -57.61 -4.70
N TYR A 139 7.69 -56.47 -4.02
CA TYR A 139 7.78 -55.14 -4.66
C TYR A 139 9.01 -54.36 -4.19
N SER A 140 9.76 -53.78 -5.14
CA SER A 140 10.88 -52.90 -4.87
C SER A 140 10.41 -51.45 -4.74
N LEU A 141 10.77 -50.81 -3.63
CA LEU A 141 10.44 -49.43 -3.31
C LEU A 141 11.71 -48.62 -3.06
N GLU A 142 11.69 -47.35 -3.49
CA GLU A 142 12.65 -46.35 -3.06
C GLU A 142 12.02 -45.50 -1.94
N LEU A 143 12.70 -45.44 -0.80
CA LEU A 143 12.29 -44.71 0.39
C LEU A 143 13.27 -43.57 0.67
N THR A 144 12.75 -42.36 0.85
CA THR A 144 13.52 -41.19 1.29
C THR A 144 12.79 -40.48 2.42
N PHE A 145 13.46 -40.21 3.54
CA PHE A 145 12.90 -39.55 4.72
C PHE A 145 13.77 -38.35 5.15
N GLU A 146 13.62 -37.20 4.52
CA GLU A 146 14.50 -36.05 4.77
C GLU A 146 14.43 -35.51 6.21
N ALA A 147 13.32 -35.78 6.92
CA ALA A 147 13.13 -35.41 8.33
C ALA A 147 13.81 -36.36 9.32
N ALA A 148 14.42 -37.47 8.87
CA ALA A 148 15.01 -38.47 9.75
C ALA A 148 16.17 -37.90 10.59
N ALA A 149 16.30 -38.41 11.82
CA ALA A 149 17.37 -38.01 12.74
C ALA A 149 18.76 -38.49 12.28
N ARG A 150 18.82 -39.63 11.58
CA ARG A 150 20.07 -40.20 11.06
C ARG A 150 20.24 -39.84 9.60
N VAL A 151 21.44 -39.41 9.22
CA VAL A 151 21.79 -39.05 7.84
C VAL A 151 21.60 -40.23 6.87
N ALA A 152 21.86 -41.46 7.31
CA ALA A 152 21.67 -42.66 6.49
C ALA A 152 20.20 -42.90 6.13
N ASP A 153 19.28 -42.56 7.02
CA ASP A 153 17.84 -42.70 6.82
C ASP A 153 17.24 -41.55 5.98
N ALA A 154 17.96 -40.42 5.89
CA ALA A 154 17.57 -39.27 5.07
C ALA A 154 17.96 -39.40 3.60
N ARG A 155 18.80 -40.37 3.25
CA ARG A 155 19.19 -40.65 1.87
C ARG A 155 18.21 -41.64 1.22
N PRO A 156 18.03 -41.58 -0.11
CA PRO A 156 17.25 -42.57 -0.83
C PRO A 156 17.84 -43.97 -0.60
N ARG A 157 16.97 -44.92 -0.23
CA ARG A 157 17.32 -46.33 -0.11
C ARG A 157 16.29 -47.21 -0.79
N VAL A 158 16.76 -48.28 -1.40
CA VAL A 158 15.89 -49.28 -2.02
C VAL A 158 15.58 -50.38 -1.00
N VAL A 159 14.30 -50.72 -0.86
CA VAL A 159 13.84 -51.81 0.02
C VAL A 159 12.80 -52.65 -0.71
N THR A 160 12.88 -53.96 -0.51
CA THR A 160 11.90 -54.91 -1.04
C THR A 160 10.85 -55.22 0.03
N VAL A 161 9.58 -55.11 -0.33
CA VAL A 161 8.44 -55.56 0.49
C VAL A 161 8.04 -56.94 0.00
N ASN A 162 8.09 -57.94 0.88
CA ASN A 162 7.76 -59.32 0.51
C ASN A 162 6.27 -59.60 0.75
N THR A 163 5.57 -60.17 -0.23
CA THR A 163 4.14 -60.48 -0.13
C THR A 163 3.84 -61.77 0.64
N ASN A 164 4.80 -62.69 0.74
CA ASN A 164 4.60 -64.04 1.28
C ASN A 164 5.07 -64.22 2.72
N GLN A 165 6.09 -63.48 3.17
CA GLN A 165 6.71 -63.65 4.50
C GLN A 165 6.60 -62.43 5.40
N ASP A 166 6.96 -61.24 4.90
CA ASP A 166 6.95 -60.01 5.69
C ASP A 166 6.51 -58.83 4.81
N ASN A 167 5.22 -58.49 4.91
CA ASN A 167 4.61 -57.38 4.19
C ASN A 167 4.94 -56.01 4.81
N LYS A 168 5.95 -55.94 5.68
CA LYS A 168 6.30 -54.76 6.47
C LYS A 168 7.73 -54.36 6.23
N VAL A 169 7.95 -53.06 6.10
CA VAL A 169 9.29 -52.46 5.99
C VAL A 169 9.49 -51.48 7.12
N ARG A 170 10.63 -51.58 7.82
CA ARG A 170 10.98 -50.61 8.87
C ARG A 170 11.29 -49.25 8.25
N ILE A 171 10.69 -48.22 8.83
CA ILE A 171 10.90 -46.82 8.46
C ILE A 171 11.40 -46.03 9.66
N PRO A 172 12.07 -44.88 9.45
CA PRO A 172 12.54 -44.04 10.54
C PRO A 172 11.39 -43.59 11.45
N GLY A 173 11.68 -43.46 12.74
CA GLY A 173 10.68 -43.14 13.77
C GLY A 173 10.24 -44.35 14.60
N GLY A 174 9.35 -44.10 15.55
CA GLY A 174 8.94 -45.08 16.57
C GLY A 174 9.96 -45.25 17.70
N THR A 175 9.69 -46.21 18.58
CA THR A 175 10.56 -46.53 19.72
C THR A 175 11.28 -47.87 19.49
N PRO A 176 12.36 -48.19 20.21
CA PRO A 176 13.02 -49.49 20.09
C PRO A 176 12.08 -50.69 20.31
N ARG A 177 11.02 -50.52 21.11
CA ARG A 177 10.01 -51.55 21.40
C ARG A 177 8.88 -51.59 20.38
N MET A 178 8.59 -50.47 19.72
CA MET A 178 7.56 -50.33 18.68
C MET A 178 8.14 -49.54 17.51
N PRO A 179 8.91 -50.21 16.62
CA PRO A 179 9.50 -49.55 15.47
C PRO A 179 8.41 -49.11 14.50
N ASN A 180 8.58 -47.95 13.87
CA ASN A 180 7.66 -47.52 12.83
C ASN A 180 7.84 -48.40 11.58
N GLN A 181 6.73 -48.77 10.96
CA GLN A 181 6.69 -49.72 9.84
C GLN A 181 5.74 -49.23 8.76
N LEU A 182 6.11 -49.46 7.51
CA LEU A 182 5.28 -49.33 6.33
C LEU A 182 4.74 -50.72 5.98
N ILE A 183 3.43 -50.91 6.03
CA ILE A 183 2.76 -52.21 5.87
C ILE A 183 2.00 -52.20 4.54
N LEU A 184 2.27 -53.14 3.65
CA LEU A 184 1.45 -53.33 2.45
C LEU A 184 0.10 -53.93 2.83
N LYS A 185 -0.98 -53.18 2.58
CA LYS A 185 -2.36 -53.60 2.89
C LYS A 185 -3.07 -54.19 1.69
N GLU A 186 -2.91 -53.57 0.54
CA GLU A 186 -3.64 -53.94 -0.66
C GLU A 186 -2.77 -53.72 -1.91
N VAL A 187 -2.89 -54.64 -2.85
CA VAL A 187 -2.35 -54.52 -4.20
C VAL A 187 -3.55 -54.45 -5.14
N LYS A 188 -3.65 -53.36 -5.89
CA LYS A 188 -4.69 -53.17 -6.91
C LYS A 188 -4.15 -53.57 -8.27
N GLY A 189 -4.92 -54.38 -9.00
CA GLY A 189 -4.52 -54.92 -10.30
C GLY A 189 -3.85 -56.28 -10.19
N SER A 190 -3.07 -56.65 -11.21
CA SER A 190 -2.34 -57.92 -11.24
C SER A 190 -1.11 -57.87 -10.33
N ALA A 191 -0.77 -58.98 -9.68
CA ALA A 191 0.43 -59.07 -8.85
C ALA A 191 1.72 -58.89 -9.67
N GLU A 192 1.72 -59.26 -10.95
CA GLU A 192 2.86 -59.11 -11.85
C GLU A 192 2.97 -57.69 -12.44
N ALA A 193 1.86 -56.95 -12.44
CA ALA A 193 1.77 -55.59 -12.96
C ALA A 193 0.72 -54.81 -12.16
N PRO A 194 1.07 -54.33 -10.95
CA PRO A 194 0.12 -53.66 -10.08
C PRO A 194 -0.20 -52.25 -10.61
N ASP A 195 -1.48 -51.91 -10.64
CA ASP A 195 -1.95 -50.56 -10.98
C ASP A 195 -1.65 -49.59 -9.83
N ALA A 196 -1.86 -50.04 -8.59
CA ALA A 196 -1.56 -49.28 -7.39
C ALA A 196 -1.23 -50.18 -6.19
N LEU A 197 -0.30 -49.72 -5.36
CA LEU A 197 0.04 -50.32 -4.07
C LEU A 197 -0.48 -49.43 -2.94
N VAL A 198 -1.24 -50.01 -2.01
CA VAL A 198 -1.76 -49.32 -0.83
C VAL A 198 -0.94 -49.74 0.39
N PHE A 199 -0.19 -48.79 0.93
CA PHE A 199 0.58 -48.96 2.16
C PHE A 199 -0.09 -48.26 3.33
N GLU A 200 0.13 -48.74 4.54
CA GLU A 200 -0.28 -48.11 5.78
C GLU A 200 0.93 -47.91 6.69
N ILE A 201 1.07 -46.73 7.28
CA ILE A 201 2.09 -46.47 8.29
C ILE A 201 1.57 -46.92 9.66
N ALA A 202 2.31 -47.80 10.33
CA ALA A 202 1.89 -48.41 11.60
C ALA A 202 1.63 -47.37 12.70
N ASP A 203 2.42 -46.31 12.77
CA ASP A 203 2.33 -45.29 13.82
C ASP A 203 1.14 -44.32 13.61
N SER A 204 1.00 -43.77 12.40
CA SER A 204 -0.06 -42.79 12.08
C SER A 204 -1.36 -43.40 11.56
N LYS A 205 -1.36 -44.69 11.20
CA LYS A 205 -2.42 -45.38 10.44
C LYS A 205 -2.78 -44.68 9.12
N GLU A 206 -1.86 -43.86 8.60
CA GLU A 206 -2.03 -43.15 7.33
C GLU A 206 -1.89 -44.14 6.17
N GLN A 207 -2.83 -44.10 5.23
CA GLN A 207 -2.77 -44.89 4.00
C GLN A 207 -2.12 -44.09 2.86
N LEU A 208 -1.20 -44.72 2.14
CA LEU A 208 -0.51 -44.17 0.98
C LEU A 208 -0.84 -45.02 -0.24
N VAL A 209 -1.35 -44.38 -1.28
CA VAL A 209 -1.60 -45.02 -2.57
C VAL A 209 -0.46 -44.62 -3.50
N ILE A 210 0.25 -45.62 -4.01
CA ILE A 210 1.45 -45.44 -4.84
C ILE A 210 1.21 -46.14 -6.16
N THR A 211 1.54 -45.48 -7.26
CA THR A 211 1.48 -46.06 -8.61
C THR A 211 2.87 -45.98 -9.22
N LYS A 212 3.09 -46.65 -10.36
CA LYS A 212 4.39 -46.63 -11.07
C LYS A 212 4.82 -45.22 -11.47
N ASP A 213 3.86 -44.37 -11.84
CA ASP A 213 4.14 -43.02 -12.33
C ASP A 213 4.03 -41.94 -11.26
N ARG A 214 3.29 -42.20 -10.17
CA ARG A 214 3.06 -41.23 -9.08
C ARG A 214 3.63 -41.74 -7.76
N PRO A 215 4.81 -41.26 -7.33
CA PRO A 215 5.30 -41.49 -5.98
C PRO A 215 4.45 -40.75 -4.96
N SER A 216 4.39 -41.27 -3.74
CA SER A 216 3.76 -40.58 -2.62
C SER A 216 4.77 -39.64 -1.97
N ILE A 217 4.54 -38.34 -2.11
CA ILE A 217 5.37 -37.28 -1.52
C ILE A 217 4.55 -36.53 -0.47
N LYS A 218 5.06 -36.45 0.76
CA LYS A 218 4.43 -35.69 1.84
C LYS A 218 5.47 -34.93 2.66
N ALA A 219 5.21 -33.66 2.95
CA ALA A 219 6.03 -32.88 3.87
C ALA A 219 5.80 -33.36 5.32
N GLU A 220 6.83 -33.87 5.98
CA GLU A 220 6.76 -34.29 7.40
C GLU A 220 7.22 -33.20 8.36
N ALA A 221 8.15 -32.36 7.91
CA ALA A 221 8.70 -31.26 8.68
C ALA A 221 9.12 -30.14 7.73
N TYR A 222 9.52 -29.01 8.30
CA TYR A 222 10.06 -27.89 7.56
C TYR A 222 11.40 -27.46 8.17
N VAL A 223 12.24 -26.88 7.32
CA VAL A 223 13.50 -26.25 7.69
C VAL A 223 13.47 -24.81 7.23
N ALA A 224 13.93 -23.91 8.09
CA ALA A 224 13.98 -22.49 7.80
C ALA A 224 15.41 -21.98 7.75
N ASP A 225 15.67 -21.12 6.77
CA ASP A 225 16.82 -20.22 6.73
C ASP A 225 16.33 -18.84 7.16
N MET A 226 17.00 -18.26 8.16
CA MET A 226 16.62 -17.00 8.77
C MET A 226 17.84 -16.10 8.95
N SER A 227 17.62 -14.79 8.96
CA SER A 227 18.65 -13.81 9.29
C SER A 227 18.14 -12.76 10.25
N TYR A 228 19.07 -12.24 11.04
CA TYR A 228 18.84 -11.17 11.99
C TYR A 228 19.81 -10.03 11.67
N ALA A 229 19.32 -9.08 10.87
CA ALA A 229 20.09 -7.95 10.36
C ALA A 229 20.73 -7.05 11.45
N PRO A 230 20.10 -6.79 12.62
CA PRO A 230 20.69 -5.90 13.63
C PRO A 230 22.07 -6.34 14.16
N GLU A 231 22.37 -7.64 14.14
CA GLU A 231 23.66 -8.23 14.53
C GLU A 231 24.32 -9.01 13.40
N ASN A 232 23.85 -8.86 12.15
CA ASN A 232 24.34 -9.61 10.99
C ASN A 232 24.44 -11.14 11.23
N ARG A 233 23.48 -11.71 11.96
CA ARG A 233 23.45 -13.16 12.23
C ARG A 233 22.66 -13.89 11.16
N HIS A 234 23.15 -15.07 10.78
CA HIS A 234 22.49 -15.96 9.84
C HIS A 234 22.30 -17.33 10.48
N PHE A 235 21.08 -17.84 10.41
CA PHE A 235 20.67 -19.14 10.94
C PHE A 235 20.23 -20.00 9.76
N ARG A 236 21.14 -20.85 9.27
CA ARG A 236 20.86 -21.74 8.14
C ARG A 236 20.39 -23.11 8.62
N ASN A 237 19.55 -23.75 7.81
CA ASN A 237 19.06 -25.10 8.01
C ASN A 237 18.47 -25.36 9.41
N GLN A 238 17.74 -24.39 9.96
CA GLN A 238 17.18 -24.52 11.30
C GLN A 238 15.96 -25.43 11.29
N LYS A 239 15.95 -26.39 12.23
CA LYS A 239 14.86 -27.33 12.45
C LYS A 239 14.02 -26.90 13.66
N ARG A 240 12.84 -27.50 13.79
CA ARG A 240 12.08 -27.47 15.05
C ARG A 240 12.99 -27.91 16.20
N ASP A 241 12.79 -27.27 17.36
CA ASP A 241 13.54 -27.46 18.60
C ASP A 241 14.98 -26.94 18.59
N ALA A 242 15.46 -26.34 17.50
CA ALA A 242 16.78 -25.70 17.47
C ALA A 242 16.82 -24.45 18.37
N MET A 243 17.98 -24.23 18.99
CA MET A 243 18.27 -23.04 19.80
C MET A 243 19.00 -22.00 18.95
N ILE A 244 18.52 -20.76 18.97
CA ILE A 244 19.11 -19.62 18.27
C ILE A 244 19.29 -18.46 19.26
N GLY A 245 20.45 -17.81 19.22
CA GLY A 245 20.76 -16.67 20.07
C GLY A 245 20.89 -15.38 19.27
N PHE A 246 20.22 -14.31 19.71
CA PHE A 246 20.28 -12.96 19.13
C PHE A 246 19.68 -11.95 20.12
N ALA A 247 19.96 -10.66 19.95
CA ALA A 247 19.50 -9.59 20.85
C ALA A 247 19.91 -9.79 22.32
N GLY A 248 21.00 -10.53 22.57
CA GLY A 248 21.44 -10.89 23.92
C GLY A 248 20.58 -11.95 24.63
N GLU A 249 19.63 -12.57 23.92
CA GLU A 249 18.72 -13.57 24.45
C GLU A 249 18.81 -14.89 23.66
N GLU A 250 18.29 -15.97 24.25
CA GLU A 250 18.20 -17.29 23.62
C GLU A 250 16.73 -17.64 23.33
N TYR A 251 16.51 -18.12 22.12
CA TYR A 251 15.20 -18.51 21.61
C TYR A 251 15.23 -19.96 21.14
N LYS A 252 14.13 -20.66 21.36
CA LYS A 252 13.87 -22.00 20.83
C LYS A 252 12.88 -21.90 19.68
N ILE A 253 13.14 -22.60 18.58
CA ILE A 253 12.18 -22.75 17.49
C ILE A 253 11.13 -23.78 17.92
N VAL A 254 9.89 -23.34 18.12
CA VAL A 254 8.79 -24.20 18.56
C VAL A 254 8.12 -24.86 17.37
N GLU A 255 7.96 -24.12 16.28
CA GLU A 255 7.20 -24.56 15.12
C GLU A 255 7.73 -23.90 13.85
N ILE A 256 7.72 -24.66 12.76
CA ILE A 256 8.00 -24.18 11.41
C ILE A 256 6.88 -24.73 10.52
N THR A 257 6.12 -23.83 9.91
CA THR A 257 5.13 -24.15 8.88
C THR A 257 5.66 -23.68 7.51
N GLU A 258 4.88 -23.87 6.44
CA GLU A 258 5.28 -23.45 5.09
C GLU A 258 5.58 -21.94 4.98
N ASN A 259 4.87 -21.12 5.76
CA ASN A 259 4.91 -19.66 5.66
C ASN A 259 5.30 -18.97 6.96
N GLU A 260 5.49 -19.70 8.06
CA GLU A 260 5.74 -19.08 9.35
C GLU A 260 6.74 -19.85 10.22
N VAL A 261 7.43 -19.11 11.07
CA VAL A 261 8.32 -19.66 12.10
C VAL A 261 7.89 -19.11 13.44
N VAL A 262 7.72 -19.99 14.43
CA VAL A 262 7.39 -19.59 15.80
C VAL A 262 8.61 -19.80 16.69
N VAL A 263 9.06 -18.71 17.29
CA VAL A 263 10.18 -18.71 18.25
C VAL A 263 9.66 -18.43 19.65
N SER A 264 10.16 -19.14 20.65
CA SER A 264 9.89 -18.89 22.07
C SER A 264 11.15 -18.44 22.78
N ASN A 265 11.08 -17.33 23.51
CA ASN A 265 12.18 -16.91 24.39
C ASN A 265 12.31 -17.90 25.56
N ARG A 266 13.55 -18.34 25.87
CA ARG A 266 13.83 -19.37 26.87
C ARG A 266 13.53 -18.95 28.32
N LEU A 267 13.59 -17.65 28.63
CA LEU A 267 13.47 -17.15 30.00
C LEU A 267 12.02 -16.88 30.42
N ASN A 268 11.15 -16.54 29.47
CA ASN A 268 9.77 -16.13 29.75
C ASN A 268 8.70 -16.89 28.95
N ASP A 269 9.12 -17.89 28.15
CA ASP A 269 8.27 -18.70 27.26
C ASP A 269 7.38 -17.90 26.30
N LYS A 270 7.68 -16.60 26.09
CA LYS A 270 6.92 -15.74 25.18
C LYS A 270 7.14 -16.20 23.76
N LYS A 271 6.06 -16.58 23.08
CA LYS A 271 6.05 -17.02 21.69
C LYS A 271 5.84 -15.83 20.76
N THR A 272 6.66 -15.75 19.73
CA THR A 272 6.55 -14.76 18.65
C THR A 272 6.39 -15.51 17.33
N ARG A 273 5.37 -15.13 16.56
CA ARG A 273 5.10 -15.72 15.24
C ARG A 273 5.68 -14.81 14.16
N LEU A 274 6.55 -15.37 13.34
CA LEU A 274 7.24 -14.68 12.26
C LEU A 274 6.65 -15.15 10.95
N LYS A 275 6.04 -14.26 10.19
CA LYS A 275 5.50 -14.57 8.88
C LYS A 275 6.56 -14.32 7.82
N ARG A 276 6.72 -15.27 6.90
CA ARG A 276 7.53 -15.09 5.71
C ARG A 276 6.91 -13.97 4.88
N THR A 277 7.67 -12.90 4.69
CA THR A 277 7.29 -11.86 3.73
C THR A 277 7.80 -12.32 2.36
N PRO A 278 6.96 -12.30 1.31
CA PRO A 278 7.39 -12.65 -0.04
C PRO A 278 8.50 -11.73 -0.56
#